data_AF-A0A1M4WNS0-F1
#
_entry.id   AF-A0A1M4WNS0-F1
#
_cell.length_a   1.000
_cell.length_b   1.000
_cell.length_c   1.000
_cell.angle_alpha   90.00
_cell.angle_beta   90.00
_cell.angle_gamma   90.00
#
_symmetry.space_group_name_H-M   'P 1'
#
loop_
_entity.id
_entity.type
_entity.pdbx_description
1 polymer ?
#
loop_
_entity_poly.entity_id
_entity_poly.type
_entity_poly.pdbx_seq_one_letter_code
_entity_poly.pdbx_strand_id
1 'polypeptide(L)'
;MEPFFNPIIAILLVLVAIAIIFWLLWPQKGLWAKLSKLNMNSRRVLLEDTLKFLYDCEYKGVEYKIQDLAKNLNTTKEKSEKLLKLLQTMELVSKEENTYRLNDAGRSYALRVVRMHRIWERYLADETGLNQTEWHTKADYLEHKMSDDEIDKLAAQIGNPVFDPHGDPIPTSNGELPDHKGKALSELKKGSIARIIHIEDEPVEVYQQLAAEGLYPGMQVYVLKAEKDKITFAADGQECTLIPQFAASITVEAIDKDKFTSEKPLQLSSLNIGEEAEIAGISPNFRGQQRRRLMDLGIVPGRRVAAIMQSASGDPVGYRIMGTTIGIRKSQADQIFIKNKVS
;
A
#
# COMPACT_ATOMS: atom_id res chain seq x y z
N MET A 1 9.94 66.26 27.05
CA MET A 1 10.97 65.38 26.47
C MET A 1 10.33 64.72 25.26
N GLU A 2 10.52 65.30 24.08
CA GLU A 2 10.09 64.65 22.85
C GLU A 2 11.12 63.56 22.49
N PRO A 3 10.69 62.34 22.14
CA PRO A 3 11.61 61.31 21.70
C PRO A 3 12.12 61.71 20.31
N PHE A 4 13.40 62.08 20.21
CA PHE A 4 14.09 62.18 18.94
C PHE A 4 14.06 60.81 18.26
N PHE A 5 13.08 60.60 17.37
CA PHE A 5 13.07 59.46 16.48
C PHE A 5 14.28 59.60 15.55
N ASN A 6 15.29 58.77 15.76
CA ASN A 6 16.48 58.79 14.93
C ASN A 6 16.08 58.38 13.50
N PRO A 7 16.18 59.28 12.50
CA PRO A 7 15.70 59.03 11.14
C PRO A 7 16.40 57.82 10.50
N ILE A 8 17.63 57.51 10.94
CA ILE A 8 18.38 56.35 10.49
C ILE A 8 17.70 55.04 10.94
N ILE A 9 17.19 55.00 12.17
CA ILE A 9 16.49 53.81 12.71
C ILE A 9 15.18 53.60 11.94
N ALA A 10 14.45 54.68 11.62
CA ALA A 10 13.21 54.59 10.85
C ALA A 10 13.46 54.04 9.43
N ILE A 11 14.50 54.52 8.74
CA ILE A 11 14.88 54.01 7.41
C ILE A 11 15.27 52.53 7.48
N LEU A 12 16.01 52.13 8.51
CA LEU A 12 16.47 50.76 8.68
C LEU A 12 15.31 49.79 8.93
N LEU A 13 14.32 50.20 9.72
CA LEU A 13 13.08 49.43 9.94
C LEU A 13 12.27 49.25 8.64
N VAL A 14 12.16 50.30 7.82
CA VAL A 14 11.45 50.22 6.53
C VAL A 14 12.19 49.29 5.56
N LEU A 15 13.52 49.37 5.48
CA LEU A 15 14.31 48.47 4.63
C LEU A 15 14.19 47.01 5.06
N VAL A 16 14.18 46.74 6.36
CA VAL A 16 13.95 45.39 6.89
C VAL A 16 12.53 44.90 6.55
N ALA A 17 11.52 45.74 6.70
CA ALA A 17 10.14 45.40 6.34
C ALA A 17 9.99 45.09 4.84
N ILE A 18 10.62 45.89 3.97
CA ILE A 18 10.63 45.65 2.52
C ILE A 18 11.37 44.35 2.19
N ALA A 19 12.51 44.08 2.82
CA ALA A 19 13.26 42.83 2.63
C ALA A 19 12.44 41.61 3.06
N ILE A 20 11.69 41.70 4.16
CA ILE A 20 10.78 40.64 4.63
C ILE A 20 9.66 40.42 3.62
N ILE A 21 9.00 41.48 3.14
CA ILE A 21 7.93 41.38 2.14
C ILE A 21 8.47 40.78 0.84
N PHE A 22 9.64 41.21 0.38
CA PHE A 22 10.28 40.70 -0.81
C PHE A 22 10.68 39.23 -0.67
N TRP A 23 11.15 38.80 0.50
CA TRP A 23 11.41 37.39 0.82
C TRP A 23 10.12 36.55 0.85
N LEU A 24 9.04 37.10 1.42
CA LEU A 24 7.73 36.43 1.52
C LEU A 24 7.07 36.23 0.14
N LEU A 25 7.24 37.21 -0.75
CA LEU A 25 6.73 37.24 -2.12
C LEU A 25 7.76 36.74 -3.16
N TRP A 26 8.91 36.23 -2.74
CA TRP A 26 10.00 35.85 -3.66
C TRP A 26 9.58 34.73 -4.61
N PRO A 27 9.77 34.88 -5.94
CA PRO A 27 9.34 33.89 -6.91
C PRO A 27 10.09 32.55 -6.73
N GLN A 28 9.34 31.44 -6.72
CA GLN A 28 9.76 30.04 -6.50
C GLN A 28 10.08 29.57 -5.07
N LYS A 29 10.47 30.44 -4.13
CA LYS A 29 10.84 30.03 -2.75
C LYS A 29 10.02 30.69 -1.63
N GLY A 30 9.28 31.76 -1.91
CA GLY A 30 8.47 32.48 -0.92
C GLY A 30 7.27 31.68 -0.40
N LEU A 31 6.73 32.10 0.75
CA LEU A 31 5.53 31.51 1.36
C LEU A 31 4.34 31.58 0.39
N TRP A 32 4.19 32.68 -0.36
CA TRP A 32 3.16 32.83 -1.39
C TRP A 32 3.32 31.88 -2.58
N ALA A 33 4.56 31.56 -2.98
CA ALA A 33 4.83 30.57 -4.01
C ALA A 33 4.49 29.14 -3.53
N LYS A 34 4.66 28.85 -2.23
CA LYS A 34 4.19 27.59 -1.61
C LYS A 34 2.66 27.53 -1.49
N LEU A 35 2.02 28.62 -1.06
CA LEU A 35 0.56 28.75 -0.96
C LEU A 35 -0.17 28.69 -2.32
N SER A 36 0.40 29.27 -3.38
CA SER A 36 -0.19 29.20 -4.74
C SER A 36 0.00 27.83 -5.40
N LYS A 37 1.15 27.16 -5.16
CA LYS A 37 1.36 25.75 -5.56
C LYS A 37 0.42 24.79 -4.82
N LEU A 38 0.00 25.11 -3.60
CA LEU A 38 -1.06 24.39 -2.90
C LEU A 38 -2.40 24.56 -3.63
N ASN A 39 -2.83 25.79 -3.95
CA ASN A 39 -4.17 26.04 -4.50
C ASN A 39 -4.41 25.55 -5.96
N MET A 40 -3.43 25.63 -6.86
CA MET A 40 -3.63 25.22 -8.27
C MET A 40 -3.54 23.70 -8.44
N ASN A 41 -2.61 23.04 -7.72
CA ASN A 41 -2.48 21.58 -7.75
C ASN A 41 -3.68 20.90 -7.08
N SER A 42 -4.28 21.52 -6.05
CA SER A 42 -5.45 20.95 -5.37
C SER A 42 -6.66 20.74 -6.29
N ARG A 43 -6.88 21.56 -7.33
CA ARG A 43 -8.07 21.39 -8.19
C ARG A 43 -7.95 20.17 -9.10
N ARG A 44 -6.78 19.97 -9.73
CA ARG A 44 -6.54 18.80 -10.58
C ARG A 44 -6.63 17.52 -9.75
N VAL A 45 -5.94 17.49 -8.61
CA VAL A 45 -6.00 16.38 -7.64
C VAL A 45 -7.44 16.03 -7.30
N LEU A 46 -8.25 17.00 -6.87
CA LEU A 46 -9.65 16.76 -6.53
C LEU A 46 -10.50 16.24 -7.70
N LEU A 47 -10.21 16.62 -8.95
CA LEU A 47 -10.91 16.08 -10.12
C LEU A 47 -10.50 14.62 -10.39
N GLU A 48 -9.20 14.34 -10.30
CA GLU A 48 -8.65 13.00 -10.46
C GLU A 48 -9.18 12.06 -9.36
N ASP A 49 -9.19 12.50 -8.11
CA ASP A 49 -9.76 11.76 -6.97
C ASP A 49 -11.27 11.55 -7.13
N THR A 50 -11.99 12.54 -7.68
CA THR A 50 -13.42 12.38 -7.99
C THR A 50 -13.61 11.29 -9.04
N LEU A 51 -12.82 11.29 -10.12
CA LEU A 51 -12.88 10.26 -11.15
C LEU A 51 -12.53 8.87 -10.59
N LYS A 52 -11.49 8.78 -9.75
CA LYS A 52 -11.07 7.55 -9.04
C LYS A 52 -12.22 6.99 -8.19
N PHE A 53 -12.86 7.85 -7.39
CA PHE A 53 -14.02 7.47 -6.57
C PHE A 53 -15.21 6.98 -7.40
N LEU A 54 -15.55 7.67 -8.49
CA LEU A 54 -16.66 7.25 -9.38
C LEU A 54 -16.36 5.89 -10.02
N TYR A 55 -15.11 5.68 -10.41
CA TYR A 55 -14.67 4.41 -10.99
C TYR A 55 -14.74 3.27 -9.97
N ASP A 56 -14.32 3.50 -8.71
CA ASP A 56 -14.40 2.50 -7.65
C ASP A 56 -15.87 2.08 -7.40
N CYS A 57 -16.79 3.03 -7.33
CA CYS A 57 -18.23 2.75 -7.21
C CYS A 57 -18.77 1.94 -8.39
N GLU A 58 -18.37 2.30 -9.62
CA GLU A 58 -18.74 1.56 -10.84
C GLU A 58 -18.20 0.13 -10.83
N TYR A 59 -16.92 -0.05 -10.46
CA TYR A 59 -16.24 -1.34 -10.39
C TYR A 59 -16.86 -2.27 -9.35
N LYS A 60 -17.20 -1.73 -8.17
CA LYS A 60 -17.86 -2.48 -7.08
C LYS A 60 -19.37 -2.68 -7.33
N GLY A 61 -19.95 -2.01 -8.32
CA GLY A 61 -21.39 -2.05 -8.59
C GLY A 61 -22.23 -1.43 -7.47
N VAL A 62 -21.68 -0.45 -6.74
CA VAL A 62 -22.32 0.18 -5.57
C VAL A 62 -22.84 1.56 -5.95
N GLU A 63 -24.09 1.85 -5.57
CA GLU A 63 -24.64 3.20 -5.69
C GLU A 63 -24.08 4.11 -4.60
N TYR A 64 -23.80 5.36 -4.96
CA TYR A 64 -23.25 6.36 -4.05
C TYR A 64 -24.12 7.61 -4.00
N LYS A 65 -24.04 8.34 -2.88
CA LYS A 65 -24.61 9.68 -2.73
C LYS A 65 -23.49 10.72 -2.78
N ILE A 66 -23.85 11.95 -3.11
CA ILE A 66 -22.89 13.07 -3.13
C ILE A 66 -22.24 13.29 -1.75
N GLN A 67 -22.94 12.94 -0.65
CA GLN A 67 -22.33 12.97 0.69
C GLN A 67 -21.18 11.96 0.83
N ASP A 68 -21.26 10.80 0.17
CA ASP A 68 -20.22 9.77 0.23
C ASP A 68 -18.96 10.27 -0.50
N LEU A 69 -19.12 10.88 -1.68
CA LEU A 69 -18.04 11.56 -2.38
C LEU A 69 -17.42 12.69 -1.53
N ALA A 70 -18.25 13.50 -0.86
CA ALA A 70 -17.77 14.57 0.00
C ALA A 70 -16.95 14.04 1.18
N LYS A 71 -17.39 12.93 1.78
CA LYS A 71 -16.66 12.24 2.85
C LYS A 71 -15.33 11.68 2.33
N ASN A 72 -15.33 10.99 1.19
CA ASN A 72 -14.14 10.41 0.57
C ASN A 72 -13.06 11.47 0.29
N LEU A 73 -13.46 12.60 -0.29
CA LEU A 73 -12.56 13.71 -0.62
C LEU A 73 -12.24 14.64 0.56
N ASN A 74 -12.72 14.34 1.78
CA ASN A 74 -12.63 15.21 2.94
C ASN A 74 -13.07 16.67 2.64
N THR A 75 -14.22 16.82 1.98
CA THR A 75 -14.72 18.11 1.49
C THR A 75 -16.21 18.33 1.77
N THR A 76 -16.74 19.49 1.40
CA THR A 76 -18.16 19.81 1.60
C THR A 76 -19.01 19.33 0.43
N LYS A 77 -20.28 18.99 0.70
CA LYS A 77 -21.24 18.60 -0.35
C LYS A 77 -21.30 19.61 -1.50
N GLU A 78 -21.34 20.90 -1.19
CA GLU A 78 -21.37 21.98 -2.19
C GLU A 78 -20.11 21.98 -3.08
N LYS A 79 -18.93 21.72 -2.51
CA LYS A 79 -17.69 21.65 -3.27
C LYS A 79 -17.65 20.40 -4.16
N SER A 80 -18.11 19.24 -3.66
CA SER A 80 -18.26 18.03 -4.47
C SER A 80 -19.23 18.22 -5.63
N GLU A 81 -20.37 18.89 -5.42
CA GLU A 81 -21.31 19.22 -6.51
C GLU A 81 -20.68 20.11 -7.58
N LYS A 82 -19.83 21.08 -7.19
CA LYS A 82 -19.09 21.92 -8.13
C LYS A 82 -18.07 21.12 -8.95
N LEU A 83 -17.38 20.16 -8.32
CA LEU A 83 -16.45 19.26 -9.02
C LEU A 83 -17.16 18.39 -10.05
N LEU A 84 -18.30 17.80 -9.69
CA LEU A 84 -19.11 16.97 -10.59
C LEU A 84 -19.65 17.78 -11.79
N LYS A 85 -20.16 18.99 -11.56
CA LYS A 85 -20.60 19.89 -12.65
C LYS A 85 -19.45 20.27 -13.57
N LEU A 86 -18.25 20.46 -13.02
CA LEU A 86 -17.06 20.76 -13.80
C LEU A 86 -16.64 19.56 -14.65
N LEU A 87 -16.59 18.35 -14.09
CA LEU A 87 -16.34 17.11 -14.86
C LEU A 87 -17.39 16.91 -15.96
N GLN A 88 -18.65 17.27 -15.70
CA GLN A 88 -19.72 17.20 -16.70
C GLN A 88 -19.47 18.18 -17.85
N THR A 89 -19.03 19.40 -17.53
CA THR A 89 -18.66 20.42 -18.53
C THR A 89 -17.44 20.00 -19.35
N MET A 90 -16.55 19.19 -18.75
CA MET A 90 -15.38 18.59 -19.40
C MET A 90 -15.72 17.33 -20.19
N GLU A 91 -16.99 16.93 -20.27
CA GLU A 91 -17.43 15.70 -20.96
C GLU A 91 -16.73 14.43 -20.44
N LEU A 92 -16.48 14.35 -19.12
CA LEU A 92 -15.93 13.15 -18.47
C LEU A 92 -17.00 12.38 -17.68
N VAL A 93 -18.10 13.02 -17.35
CA VAL A 93 -19.24 12.39 -16.66
C VAL A 93 -20.55 12.80 -17.32
N SER A 94 -21.51 11.88 -17.34
CA SER A 94 -22.91 12.16 -17.63
C SER A 94 -23.69 12.27 -16.32
N LYS A 95 -24.80 13.02 -16.35
CA LYS A 95 -25.73 13.09 -15.23
C LYS A 95 -26.96 12.25 -15.55
N GLU A 96 -27.24 11.25 -14.72
CA GLU A 96 -28.43 10.40 -14.82
C GLU A 96 -29.26 10.57 -13.54
N GLU A 97 -30.50 11.04 -13.69
CA GLU A 97 -31.40 11.39 -12.59
C GLU A 97 -30.72 12.27 -11.52
N ASN A 98 -30.23 11.65 -10.44
CA ASN A 98 -29.57 12.26 -9.28
C ASN A 98 -28.12 11.80 -9.06
N THR A 99 -27.53 11.08 -10.01
CA THR A 99 -26.16 10.57 -9.93
C THR A 99 -25.33 11.00 -11.14
N TYR A 100 -24.01 10.93 -11.01
CA TYR A 100 -23.09 11.13 -12.12
C TYR A 100 -22.44 9.80 -12.46
N ARG A 101 -22.35 9.48 -13.74
CA ARG A 101 -21.66 8.28 -14.23
C ARG A 101 -20.50 8.67 -15.11
N LEU A 102 -19.43 7.88 -15.05
CA LEU A 102 -18.33 8.04 -15.99
C LEU A 102 -18.82 7.71 -17.40
N ASN A 103 -18.44 8.52 -18.37
CA ASN A 103 -18.46 8.10 -19.76
C ASN A 103 -17.12 7.45 -20.12
N ASP A 104 -16.95 7.05 -21.38
CA ASP A 104 -15.73 6.34 -21.80
C ASP A 104 -14.45 7.18 -21.61
N ALA A 105 -14.52 8.49 -21.84
CA ALA A 105 -13.39 9.40 -21.63
C ALA A 105 -13.04 9.55 -20.14
N GLY A 106 -14.06 9.70 -19.28
CA GLY A 106 -13.90 9.74 -17.82
C GLY A 106 -13.38 8.42 -17.26
N ARG A 107 -13.90 7.29 -17.73
CA ARG A 107 -13.43 5.94 -17.34
C ARG A 107 -11.98 5.74 -17.74
N SER A 108 -11.61 6.09 -18.97
CA SER A 108 -10.21 6.04 -19.42
C SER A 108 -9.32 6.92 -18.56
N TYR A 109 -9.76 8.13 -18.19
CA TYR A 109 -9.00 8.98 -17.28
C TYR A 109 -8.84 8.34 -15.90
N ALA A 110 -9.94 7.91 -15.27
CA ALA A 110 -9.92 7.30 -13.95
C ALA A 110 -8.95 6.11 -13.90
N LEU A 111 -8.99 5.24 -14.92
CA LEU A 111 -8.09 4.09 -15.05
C LEU A 111 -6.62 4.48 -15.17
N ARG A 112 -6.28 5.60 -15.84
CA ARG A 112 -4.90 6.11 -15.84
C ARG A 112 -4.43 6.51 -14.44
N VAL A 113 -5.27 7.21 -13.69
CA VAL A 113 -4.96 7.62 -12.30
C VAL A 113 -4.79 6.39 -11.41
N VAL A 114 -5.72 5.42 -11.50
CA VAL A 114 -5.64 4.14 -10.77
C VAL A 114 -4.36 3.38 -11.13
N ARG A 115 -3.99 3.31 -12.42
CA ARG A 115 -2.73 2.69 -12.87
C ARG A 115 -1.52 3.38 -12.24
N MET A 116 -1.48 4.71 -12.20
CA MET A 116 -0.39 5.46 -11.59
C MET A 116 -0.28 5.19 -10.09
N HIS A 117 -1.40 5.22 -9.37
CA HIS A 117 -1.47 4.90 -7.95
C HIS A 117 -0.87 3.51 -7.68
N ARG A 118 -1.42 2.47 -8.31
CA ARG A 118 -1.04 1.08 -8.08
C ARG A 118 0.40 0.76 -8.48
N ILE A 119 0.93 1.38 -9.55
CA ILE A 119 2.34 1.25 -9.91
C ILE A 119 3.24 1.90 -8.85
N TRP A 120 2.84 3.05 -8.31
CA TRP A 120 3.59 3.70 -7.23
C TRP A 120 3.59 2.89 -5.95
N GLU A 121 2.44 2.39 -5.52
CA GLU A 121 2.34 1.49 -4.37
C GLU A 121 3.25 0.29 -4.57
N ARG A 122 3.20 -0.32 -5.77
CA ARG A 122 4.04 -1.47 -6.08
C ARG A 122 5.53 -1.16 -6.01
N TYR A 123 5.95 -0.06 -6.62
CA TYR A 123 7.35 0.39 -6.58
C TYR A 123 7.80 0.67 -5.15
N LEU A 124 7.02 1.43 -4.39
CA LEU A 124 7.39 1.84 -3.04
C LEU A 124 7.45 0.64 -2.10
N ALA A 125 6.48 -0.27 -2.17
CA ALA A 125 6.49 -1.51 -1.39
C ALA A 125 7.73 -2.37 -1.69
N ASP A 126 8.11 -2.51 -2.97
CA ASP A 126 9.20 -3.40 -3.38
C ASP A 126 10.60 -2.78 -3.16
N GLU A 127 10.75 -1.46 -3.26
CA GLU A 127 12.08 -0.80 -3.32
C GLU A 127 12.45 0.04 -2.08
N THR A 128 11.49 0.47 -1.26
CA THR A 128 11.79 1.42 -0.16
C THR A 128 11.75 0.81 1.24
N GLY A 129 11.09 -0.33 1.40
CA GLY A 129 10.88 -0.95 2.70
C GLY A 129 10.00 -0.14 3.66
N LEU A 130 9.30 0.87 3.15
CA LEU A 130 8.26 1.58 3.88
C LEU A 130 7.17 0.60 4.32
N ASN A 131 6.54 0.90 5.45
CA ASN A 131 5.34 0.16 5.82
C ASN A 131 4.16 0.58 4.93
N GLN A 132 3.06 -0.16 5.03
CA GLN A 132 1.88 0.06 4.22
C GLN A 132 1.36 1.49 4.22
N THR A 133 0.99 1.97 5.40
CA THR A 133 0.38 3.28 5.54
C THR A 133 1.27 4.36 4.95
N GLU A 134 2.58 4.21 5.10
CA GLU A 134 3.57 5.14 4.54
C GLU A 134 3.65 5.09 3.02
N TRP A 135 3.76 3.91 2.40
CA TRP A 135 3.84 3.84 0.95
C TRP A 135 2.52 4.19 0.27
N HIS A 136 1.36 3.91 0.89
CA HIS A 136 0.04 4.29 0.35
C HIS A 136 -0.11 5.82 0.35
N THR A 137 0.11 6.46 1.51
CA THR A 137 0.10 7.93 1.63
C THR A 137 1.08 8.59 0.65
N LYS A 138 2.20 7.93 0.37
CA LYS A 138 3.21 8.43 -0.56
C LYS A 138 2.79 8.24 -2.02
N ALA A 139 2.13 7.14 -2.36
CA ALA A 139 1.59 6.87 -3.69
C ALA A 139 0.50 7.89 -4.06
N ASP A 140 -0.44 8.18 -3.16
CA ASP A 140 -1.47 9.23 -3.34
C ASP A 140 -0.85 10.58 -3.72
N TYR A 141 0.25 10.97 -3.08
CA TYR A 141 0.90 12.23 -3.41
C TYR A 141 1.62 12.21 -4.78
N LEU A 142 2.08 11.04 -5.21
CA LEU A 142 2.91 10.88 -6.41
C LEU A 142 2.09 10.62 -7.67
N GLU A 143 0.90 10.01 -7.58
CA GLU A 143 0.07 9.68 -8.74
C GLU A 143 -0.29 10.92 -9.58
N HIS A 144 -0.50 12.07 -8.95
CA HIS A 144 -0.88 13.32 -9.64
C HIS A 144 0.30 14.08 -10.26
N LYS A 145 1.53 13.56 -10.16
CA LYS A 145 2.76 14.28 -10.52
C LYS A 145 3.47 13.72 -11.74
N MET A 146 3.06 12.57 -12.23
CA MET A 146 3.67 11.92 -13.38
C MET A 146 2.80 12.02 -14.63
N SER A 147 3.47 11.94 -15.76
CA SER A 147 2.87 11.68 -17.07
C SER A 147 2.76 10.19 -17.34
N ASP A 148 1.95 9.81 -18.34
CA ASP A 148 1.77 8.43 -18.78
C ASP A 148 3.12 7.78 -19.20
N ASP A 149 3.98 8.53 -19.91
CA ASP A 149 5.30 8.03 -20.32
C ASP A 149 6.24 7.76 -19.13
N GLU A 150 6.15 8.57 -18.07
CA GLU A 150 6.95 8.40 -16.87
C GLU A 150 6.49 7.18 -16.07
N ILE A 151 5.17 6.97 -15.95
CA ILE A 151 4.65 5.80 -15.24
C ILE A 151 4.93 4.51 -16.01
N ASP A 152 4.89 4.52 -17.35
CA ASP A 152 5.21 3.33 -18.14
C ASP A 152 6.68 2.94 -18.02
N LYS A 153 7.60 3.93 -17.95
CA LYS A 153 9.01 3.66 -17.64
C LYS A 153 9.17 3.07 -16.25
N LEU A 154 8.45 3.59 -15.25
CA LEU A 154 8.47 3.05 -13.90
C LEU A 154 7.95 1.61 -13.87
N ALA A 155 6.82 1.33 -14.53
CA ALA A 155 6.23 0.00 -14.66
C ALA A 155 7.23 -0.99 -15.27
N ALA A 156 7.88 -0.60 -16.38
CA ALA A 156 8.88 -1.42 -17.04
C ALA A 156 10.08 -1.70 -16.13
N GLN A 157 10.51 -0.72 -15.34
CA GLN A 157 11.63 -0.87 -14.40
C GLN A 157 11.34 -1.88 -13.28
N ILE A 158 10.08 -2.00 -12.84
CA ILE A 158 9.64 -2.99 -11.84
C ILE A 158 9.07 -4.28 -12.47
N GLY A 159 9.27 -4.49 -13.77
CA GLY A 159 8.95 -5.75 -14.45
C GLY A 159 7.52 -5.88 -14.95
N ASN A 160 6.83 -4.77 -15.22
CA ASN A 160 5.44 -4.70 -15.70
C ASN A 160 4.46 -5.52 -14.83
N PRO A 161 4.33 -5.17 -13.54
CA PRO A 161 3.43 -5.86 -12.63
C PRO A 161 1.99 -5.73 -13.11
N VAL A 162 1.24 -6.82 -12.97
CA VAL A 162 -0.21 -6.88 -13.27
C VAL A 162 -1.09 -6.73 -12.04
N PHE A 163 -0.49 -6.79 -10.85
CA PHE A 163 -1.16 -6.58 -9.56
C PHE A 163 -0.29 -5.71 -8.65
N ASP A 164 -0.95 -4.88 -7.85
CA ASP A 164 -0.33 -4.03 -6.85
C ASP A 164 0.09 -4.85 -5.59
N PRO A 165 0.51 -4.21 -4.49
CA PRO A 165 0.85 -4.93 -3.27
C PRO A 165 -0.33 -5.64 -2.58
N HIS A 166 -1.56 -5.14 -2.74
CA HIS A 166 -2.83 -5.65 -2.18
C HIS A 166 -3.42 -6.79 -2.99
N GLY A 167 -2.95 -6.98 -4.23
CA GLY A 167 -3.52 -7.96 -5.16
C GLY A 167 -4.53 -7.35 -6.13
N ASP A 168 -4.64 -6.03 -6.11
CA ASP A 168 -5.56 -5.26 -6.91
C ASP A 168 -5.02 -5.15 -8.35
N PRO A 169 -5.86 -5.35 -9.38
CA PRO A 169 -5.42 -5.46 -10.77
C PRO A 169 -4.89 -4.12 -11.30
N ILE A 170 -3.68 -4.08 -11.84
CA ILE A 170 -3.13 -2.84 -12.43
C ILE A 170 -3.69 -2.69 -13.86
N PRO A 171 -4.45 -1.62 -14.17
CA PRO A 171 -4.90 -1.38 -15.54
C PRO A 171 -3.73 -1.27 -16.51
N THR A 172 -3.87 -1.77 -17.73
CA THR A 172 -2.90 -1.53 -18.81
C THR A 172 -2.87 -0.07 -19.23
N SER A 173 -1.91 0.34 -20.06
CA SER A 173 -1.87 1.68 -20.65
C SER A 173 -3.14 2.03 -21.44
N ASN A 174 -3.86 1.01 -21.94
CA ASN A 174 -5.12 1.16 -22.65
C ASN A 174 -6.35 1.12 -21.70
N GLY A 175 -6.15 0.92 -20.41
CA GLY A 175 -7.22 0.81 -19.42
C GLY A 175 -7.86 -0.58 -19.33
N GLU A 176 -7.24 -1.62 -19.88
CA GLU A 176 -7.74 -2.98 -19.73
C GLU A 176 -7.36 -3.54 -18.36
N LEU A 177 -8.30 -4.19 -17.67
CA LEU A 177 -8.04 -4.88 -16.41
C LEU A 177 -7.88 -6.39 -16.65
N PRO A 178 -6.92 -7.06 -16.00
CA PRO A 178 -6.86 -8.53 -16.00
C PRO A 178 -8.07 -9.15 -15.29
N ASP A 179 -8.43 -10.37 -15.70
CA ASP A 179 -9.44 -11.19 -15.01
C ASP A 179 -9.04 -11.41 -13.54
N HIS A 180 -9.85 -10.89 -12.62
CA HIS A 180 -9.68 -11.14 -11.18
C HIS A 180 -10.72 -12.17 -10.72
N LYS A 181 -10.33 -13.46 -10.65
CA LYS A 181 -11.21 -14.57 -10.26
C LYS A 181 -10.93 -14.99 -8.83
N GLY A 182 -11.89 -14.81 -7.94
CA GLY A 182 -11.80 -15.27 -6.56
C GLY A 182 -13.15 -15.28 -5.86
N LYS A 183 -13.13 -15.72 -4.60
CA LYS A 183 -14.28 -15.69 -3.70
C LYS A 183 -13.86 -15.07 -2.38
N ALA A 184 -14.80 -14.53 -1.62
CA ALA A 184 -14.51 -14.08 -0.27
C ALA A 184 -14.06 -15.26 0.61
N LEU A 185 -13.09 -15.03 1.50
CA LEU A 185 -12.63 -16.04 2.46
C LEU A 185 -13.80 -16.50 3.35
N SER A 186 -14.73 -15.61 3.67
CA SER A 186 -15.96 -15.90 4.42
C SER A 186 -16.88 -16.92 3.75
N GLU A 187 -16.77 -17.14 2.44
CA GLU A 187 -17.56 -18.13 1.70
C GLU A 187 -16.95 -19.54 1.72
N LEU A 188 -15.71 -19.68 2.20
CA LEU A 188 -15.05 -20.99 2.22
C LEU A 188 -15.65 -21.91 3.28
N LYS A 189 -15.68 -23.20 2.95
CA LYS A 189 -16.14 -24.26 3.86
C LYS A 189 -14.98 -24.88 4.60
N LYS A 190 -15.25 -25.51 5.75
CA LYS A 190 -14.26 -26.34 6.48
C LYS A 190 -13.56 -27.31 5.52
N GLY A 191 -12.24 -27.39 5.64
CA GLY A 191 -11.39 -28.26 4.83
C GLY A 191 -11.01 -27.71 3.45
N SER A 192 -11.42 -26.47 3.14
CA SER A 192 -11.00 -25.78 1.92
C SER A 192 -9.55 -25.30 2.05
N ILE A 193 -8.81 -25.38 0.96
CA ILE A 193 -7.47 -24.80 0.81
C ILE A 193 -7.56 -23.73 -0.26
N ALA A 194 -7.03 -22.55 0.04
CA ALA A 194 -7.06 -21.44 -0.89
C ALA A 194 -5.80 -20.56 -0.76
N ARG A 195 -5.55 -19.73 -1.76
CA ARG A 195 -4.54 -18.68 -1.76
C ARG A 195 -5.22 -17.34 -1.62
N ILE A 196 -4.76 -16.50 -0.72
CA ILE A 196 -5.15 -15.08 -0.71
C ILE A 196 -4.64 -14.45 -2.00
N ILE A 197 -5.54 -13.91 -2.81
CA ILE A 197 -5.17 -13.20 -4.04
C ILE A 197 -5.34 -11.69 -3.89
N HIS A 198 -6.25 -11.24 -3.02
CA HIS A 198 -6.50 -9.83 -2.77
C HIS A 198 -6.94 -9.57 -1.33
N ILE A 199 -6.55 -8.43 -0.75
CA ILE A 199 -7.00 -7.92 0.55
C ILE A 199 -7.44 -6.47 0.36
N GLU A 200 -8.71 -6.16 0.64
CA GLU A 200 -9.26 -4.80 0.54
C GLU A 200 -8.51 -3.84 1.47
N ASP A 201 -7.97 -2.77 0.92
CA ASP A 201 -7.24 -1.70 1.62
C ASP A 201 -8.16 -0.66 2.29
N GLU A 202 -9.44 -0.64 1.92
CA GLU A 202 -10.46 0.21 2.52
C GLU A 202 -11.61 -0.57 3.18
N PRO A 203 -12.11 -0.13 4.36
CA PRO A 203 -11.62 0.99 5.16
C PRO A 203 -10.26 0.71 5.84
N VAL A 204 -9.46 1.76 6.02
CA VAL A 204 -8.09 1.69 6.58
C VAL A 204 -8.05 0.95 7.92
N GLU A 205 -9.05 1.12 8.78
CA GLU A 205 -9.09 0.45 10.09
C GLU A 205 -9.25 -1.07 9.96
N VAL A 206 -10.04 -1.53 8.98
CA VAL A 206 -10.23 -2.96 8.69
C VAL A 206 -8.93 -3.52 8.15
N TYR A 207 -8.33 -2.83 7.18
CA TYR A 207 -7.07 -3.25 6.60
C TYR A 207 -5.94 -3.36 7.65
N GLN A 208 -5.80 -2.35 8.52
CA GLN A 208 -4.76 -2.36 9.56
C GLN A 208 -4.87 -3.56 10.49
N GLN A 209 -6.10 -4.01 10.78
CA GLN A 209 -6.32 -5.21 11.58
C GLN A 209 -5.95 -6.48 10.81
N LEU A 210 -6.33 -6.59 9.54
CA LEU A 210 -5.93 -7.71 8.68
C LEU A 210 -4.42 -7.80 8.49
N ALA A 211 -3.75 -6.66 8.34
CA ALA A 211 -2.29 -6.58 8.25
C ALA A 211 -1.60 -6.94 9.58
N ALA A 212 -2.20 -6.61 10.72
CA ALA A 212 -1.68 -6.99 12.04
C ALA A 212 -1.74 -8.51 12.28
N GLU A 213 -2.72 -9.20 11.69
CA GLU A 213 -2.77 -10.67 11.63
C GLU A 213 -1.70 -11.28 10.71
N GLY A 214 -0.90 -10.44 10.03
CA GLY A 214 0.19 -10.86 9.16
C GLY A 214 -0.28 -11.46 7.83
N LEU A 215 -1.53 -11.22 7.43
CA LEU A 215 -2.12 -11.73 6.18
C LEU A 215 -1.61 -10.94 4.97
N TYR A 216 -1.38 -11.63 3.85
CA TYR A 216 -0.89 -11.00 2.62
C TYR A 216 -1.29 -11.75 1.34
N PRO A 217 -1.35 -11.06 0.18
CA PRO A 217 -1.55 -11.70 -1.12
C PRO A 217 -0.42 -12.69 -1.45
N GLY A 218 -0.81 -13.91 -1.81
CA GLY A 218 0.04 -15.06 -2.07
C GLY A 218 0.05 -16.09 -0.92
N MET A 219 -0.40 -15.71 0.28
CA MET A 219 -0.47 -16.59 1.43
C MET A 219 -1.46 -17.74 1.21
N GLN A 220 -1.10 -18.95 1.62
CA GLN A 220 -2.00 -20.10 1.59
C GLN A 220 -2.74 -20.24 2.92
N VAL A 221 -4.04 -20.51 2.82
CA VAL A 221 -4.93 -20.68 3.98
C VAL A 221 -5.63 -22.03 3.92
N TYR A 222 -5.80 -22.65 5.09
CA TYR A 222 -6.59 -23.87 5.27
C TYR A 222 -7.69 -23.65 6.30
N VAL A 223 -8.95 -23.79 5.88
CA VAL A 223 -10.09 -23.52 6.75
C VAL A 223 -10.29 -24.66 7.75
N LEU A 224 -10.07 -24.37 9.03
CA LEU A 224 -10.23 -25.32 10.15
C LEU A 224 -11.69 -25.43 10.57
N LYS A 225 -12.37 -24.27 10.69
CA LYS A 225 -13.78 -24.15 11.07
C LYS A 225 -14.41 -22.98 10.33
N ALA A 226 -15.66 -23.16 9.90
CA ALA A 226 -16.48 -22.10 9.31
C ALA A 226 -17.82 -22.10 10.05
N GLU A 227 -17.98 -21.15 10.96
CA GLU A 227 -19.19 -20.94 11.77
C GLU A 227 -19.90 -19.67 11.31
N LYS A 228 -21.12 -19.38 11.80
CA LYS A 228 -21.89 -18.21 11.35
C LYS A 228 -21.27 -16.88 11.79
N ASP A 229 -20.60 -16.88 12.92
CA ASP A 229 -20.06 -15.70 13.62
C ASP A 229 -18.54 -15.54 13.47
N LYS A 230 -17.84 -16.59 13.02
CA LYS A 230 -16.40 -16.56 12.78
C LYS A 230 -15.94 -17.65 11.82
N ILE A 231 -14.82 -17.38 11.14
CA ILE A 231 -14.06 -18.35 10.38
C ILE A 231 -12.68 -18.51 11.02
N THR A 232 -12.27 -19.75 11.24
CA THR A 232 -10.96 -20.10 11.80
C THR A 232 -10.17 -20.86 10.75
N PHE A 233 -8.97 -20.39 10.43
CA PHE A 233 -8.13 -20.97 9.39
C PHE A 233 -6.66 -20.96 9.82
N ALA A 234 -5.89 -21.90 9.27
CA ALA A 234 -4.45 -21.92 9.41
C ALA A 234 -3.80 -21.13 8.27
N ALA A 235 -2.88 -20.23 8.61
CA ALA A 235 -2.12 -19.37 7.71
C ALA A 235 -0.66 -19.33 8.18
N ASP A 236 0.30 -19.68 7.31
CA ASP A 236 1.73 -19.84 7.69
C ASP A 236 1.96 -20.64 8.99
N GLY A 237 1.09 -21.64 9.24
CA GLY A 237 1.11 -22.48 10.44
C GLY A 237 0.66 -21.80 11.74
N GLN A 238 0.10 -20.61 11.68
CA GLN A 238 -0.63 -19.96 12.78
C GLN A 238 -2.14 -20.13 12.59
N GLU A 239 -2.87 -20.25 13.69
CA GLU A 239 -4.33 -20.27 13.66
C GLU A 239 -4.84 -18.84 13.78
N CYS A 240 -5.54 -18.38 12.74
CA CYS A 240 -6.17 -17.07 12.66
C CYS A 240 -7.69 -17.25 12.76
N THR A 241 -8.35 -16.33 13.47
CA THR A 241 -9.82 -16.31 13.56
C THR A 241 -10.33 -14.92 13.21
N LEU A 242 -11.19 -14.86 12.19
CA LEU A 242 -11.79 -13.62 11.71
C LEU A 242 -13.30 -13.67 11.81
N ILE A 243 -13.92 -12.52 12.06
CA ILE A 243 -15.37 -12.35 11.89
C ILE A 243 -15.71 -12.31 10.38
N PRO A 244 -16.94 -12.70 9.96
CA PRO A 244 -17.33 -12.75 8.56
C PRO A 244 -17.11 -11.45 7.79
N GLN A 245 -17.26 -10.30 8.43
CA GLN A 245 -17.05 -8.99 7.80
C GLN A 245 -15.59 -8.78 7.38
N PHE A 246 -14.63 -9.20 8.20
CA PHE A 246 -13.21 -9.07 7.89
C PHE A 246 -12.75 -10.15 6.90
N ALA A 247 -13.31 -11.35 7.03
CA ALA A 247 -13.06 -12.42 6.06
C ALA A 247 -13.68 -12.10 4.68
N ALA A 248 -14.74 -11.27 4.61
CA ALA A 248 -15.30 -10.81 3.35
C ALA A 248 -14.35 -9.85 2.60
N SER A 249 -13.47 -9.15 3.32
CA SER A 249 -12.46 -8.25 2.76
C SER A 249 -11.22 -8.98 2.24
N ILE A 250 -11.18 -10.31 2.32
CA ILE A 250 -10.10 -11.14 1.79
C ILE A 250 -10.64 -11.97 0.64
N THR A 251 -10.10 -11.77 -0.55
CA THR A 251 -10.43 -12.58 -1.71
C THR A 251 -9.41 -13.70 -1.88
N VAL A 252 -9.91 -14.90 -2.12
CA VAL A 252 -9.11 -16.12 -2.24
C VAL A 252 -9.41 -16.90 -3.52
N GLU A 253 -8.40 -17.59 -4.02
CA GLU A 253 -8.48 -18.56 -5.11
C GLU A 253 -8.29 -19.98 -4.55
N ALA A 254 -9.16 -20.92 -4.90
CA ALA A 254 -9.03 -22.30 -4.43
C ALA A 254 -7.77 -22.99 -4.99
N ILE A 255 -7.08 -23.76 -4.16
CA ILE A 255 -5.90 -24.56 -4.57
C ILE A 255 -6.20 -26.04 -4.36
N ASP A 256 -5.70 -26.89 -5.26
CA ASP A 256 -5.73 -28.34 -5.09
C ASP A 256 -4.94 -28.80 -3.86
N LYS A 257 -5.50 -29.78 -3.14
CA LYS A 257 -4.97 -30.29 -1.87
C LYS A 257 -3.57 -30.87 -1.98
N ASP A 258 -3.18 -31.36 -3.15
CA ASP A 258 -1.89 -32.02 -3.38
C ASP A 258 -0.69 -31.05 -3.31
N LYS A 259 -0.94 -29.73 -3.30
CA LYS A 259 0.09 -28.69 -3.19
C LYS A 259 0.25 -28.09 -1.78
N PHE A 260 -0.55 -28.54 -0.81
CA PHE A 260 -0.58 -27.98 0.54
C PHE A 260 0.24 -28.83 1.52
N THR A 261 1.39 -28.31 1.95
CA THR A 261 2.16 -28.92 3.04
C THR A 261 1.60 -28.43 4.38
N SER A 262 1.00 -29.33 5.16
CA SER A 262 0.37 -29.02 6.45
C SER A 262 1.34 -28.84 7.62
N GLU A 263 2.64 -28.87 7.39
CA GLU A 263 3.63 -28.71 8.45
C GLU A 263 3.87 -27.22 8.71
N LYS A 264 3.62 -26.79 9.95
CA LYS A 264 3.95 -25.44 10.43
C LYS A 264 5.44 -25.18 10.18
N PRO A 265 5.80 -24.24 9.29
CA PRO A 265 7.21 -23.93 9.07
C PRO A 265 7.76 -23.29 10.34
N LEU A 266 8.89 -23.81 10.84
CA LEU A 266 9.60 -23.18 11.95
C LEU A 266 10.15 -21.84 11.46
N GLN A 267 10.09 -20.80 12.30
CA GLN A 267 10.62 -19.48 11.97
C GLN A 267 12.09 -19.37 12.39
N LEU A 268 12.87 -18.55 11.69
CA LEU A 268 14.28 -18.33 12.03
C LEU A 268 14.45 -17.72 13.43
N SER A 269 13.49 -16.91 13.87
CA SER A 269 13.43 -16.32 15.21
C SER A 269 13.28 -17.36 16.34
N SER A 270 12.88 -18.58 16.02
CA SER A 270 12.73 -19.69 16.99
C SER A 270 14.04 -20.42 17.30
N LEU A 271 15.16 -20.04 16.67
CA LEU A 271 16.48 -20.56 17.00
C LEU A 271 17.03 -19.89 18.26
N ASN A 272 17.40 -20.71 19.24
CA ASN A 272 18.19 -20.31 20.39
C ASN A 272 19.66 -20.15 19.97
N ILE A 273 20.40 -19.35 20.74
CA ILE A 273 21.83 -19.17 20.51
C ILE A 273 22.54 -20.53 20.64
N GLY A 274 23.34 -20.86 19.62
CA GLY A 274 24.05 -22.13 19.48
C GLY A 274 23.35 -23.13 18.55
N GLU A 275 22.05 -22.96 18.29
CA GLU A 275 21.29 -23.89 17.44
C GLU A 275 21.48 -23.59 15.95
N GLU A 276 21.41 -24.66 15.14
CA GLU A 276 21.47 -24.59 13.69
C GLU A 276 20.17 -25.10 13.04
N ALA A 277 19.87 -24.60 11.85
CA ALA A 277 18.80 -25.14 11.02
C ALA A 277 19.10 -24.95 9.52
N GLU A 278 18.28 -25.55 8.68
CA GLU A 278 18.31 -25.37 7.24
C GLU A 278 17.20 -24.40 6.82
N ILE A 279 17.50 -23.40 5.99
CA ILE A 279 16.52 -22.47 5.46
C ILE A 279 15.57 -23.24 4.54
N ALA A 280 14.28 -23.16 4.84
CA ALA A 280 13.21 -23.71 4.01
C ALA A 280 12.75 -22.70 2.97
N GLY A 281 12.71 -21.41 3.32
CA GLY A 281 12.27 -20.36 2.42
C GLY A 281 12.21 -18.98 3.08
N ILE A 282 11.84 -17.99 2.28
CA ILE A 282 11.55 -16.63 2.72
C ILE A 282 10.07 -16.38 2.44
N SER A 283 9.36 -15.75 3.37
CA SER A 283 7.97 -15.34 3.18
C SER A 283 7.82 -14.51 1.88
N PRO A 284 6.77 -14.74 1.08
CA PRO A 284 6.42 -13.90 -0.06
C PRO A 284 6.21 -12.40 0.29
N ASN A 285 6.09 -12.04 1.57
CA ASN A 285 6.07 -10.65 2.03
C ASN A 285 7.37 -9.90 1.81
N PHE A 286 8.52 -10.59 1.86
CA PHE A 286 9.76 -9.96 1.44
C PHE A 286 9.73 -9.84 -0.07
N ARG A 287 9.60 -8.61 -0.57
CA ARG A 287 9.55 -8.29 -1.99
C ARG A 287 10.76 -7.46 -2.42
N GLY A 288 10.93 -7.33 -3.74
CA GLY A 288 11.91 -6.46 -4.39
C GLY A 288 13.33 -6.50 -3.80
N GLN A 289 13.83 -5.33 -3.38
CA GLN A 289 15.22 -5.17 -2.91
C GLN A 289 15.48 -5.95 -1.62
N GLN A 290 14.52 -6.00 -0.69
CA GLN A 290 14.70 -6.70 0.59
C GLN A 290 14.92 -8.19 0.38
N ARG A 291 14.10 -8.81 -0.49
CA ARG A 291 14.23 -10.23 -0.84
C ARG A 291 15.57 -10.53 -1.52
N ARG A 292 15.95 -9.70 -2.50
CA ARG A 292 17.24 -9.82 -3.20
C ARG A 292 18.41 -9.74 -2.23
N ARG A 293 18.42 -8.74 -1.33
CA ARG A 293 19.45 -8.60 -0.30
C ARG A 293 19.54 -9.82 0.61
N LEU A 294 18.42 -10.35 1.10
CA LEU A 294 18.44 -11.57 1.92
C LEU A 294 19.02 -12.76 1.16
N MET A 295 18.68 -12.91 -0.12
CA MET A 295 19.22 -13.97 -0.97
C MET A 295 20.72 -13.79 -1.26
N ASP A 296 21.17 -12.57 -1.56
CA ASP A 296 22.59 -12.23 -1.77
C ASP A 296 23.42 -12.49 -0.51
N LEU A 297 22.80 -12.31 0.66
CA LEU A 297 23.34 -12.62 1.98
C LEU A 297 23.32 -14.13 2.33
N GLY A 298 22.79 -14.97 1.44
CA GLY A 298 22.79 -16.43 1.58
C GLY A 298 21.54 -17.02 2.23
N ILE A 299 20.49 -16.23 2.49
CA ILE A 299 19.18 -16.74 2.90
C ILE A 299 18.49 -17.37 1.69
N VAL A 300 18.82 -18.62 1.40
CA VAL A 300 18.31 -19.38 0.25
C VAL A 300 17.89 -20.77 0.72
N PRO A 301 16.78 -21.34 0.21
CA PRO A 301 16.37 -22.71 0.54
C PRO A 301 17.53 -23.71 0.42
N GLY A 302 17.68 -24.57 1.43
CA GLY A 302 18.75 -25.58 1.48
C GLY A 302 20.03 -25.13 2.19
N ARG A 303 20.18 -23.84 2.53
CA ARG A 303 21.38 -23.33 3.22
C ARG A 303 21.26 -23.48 4.73
N ARG A 304 22.39 -23.81 5.37
CA ARG A 304 22.48 -23.86 6.84
C ARG A 304 22.63 -22.46 7.43
N VAL A 305 21.95 -22.24 8.55
CA VAL A 305 21.97 -21.02 9.34
C VAL A 305 22.10 -21.37 10.81
N ALA A 306 22.96 -20.64 11.54
CA ALA A 306 23.18 -20.83 12.98
C ALA A 306 22.96 -19.53 13.75
N ALA A 307 22.21 -19.55 14.85
CA ALA A 307 22.10 -18.37 15.71
C ALA A 307 23.35 -18.29 16.62
N ILE A 308 24.18 -17.25 16.48
CA ILE A 308 25.48 -17.18 17.19
C ILE A 308 25.42 -16.26 18.41
N MET A 309 24.70 -15.14 18.28
CA MET A 309 24.73 -14.09 19.26
C MET A 309 23.46 -13.26 19.22
N GLN A 310 23.13 -12.62 20.32
CA GLN A 310 22.02 -11.69 20.43
C GLN A 310 22.54 -10.35 20.93
N SER A 311 22.01 -9.25 20.40
CA SER A 311 22.31 -7.91 20.91
C SER A 311 21.96 -7.80 22.40
N ALA A 312 22.59 -6.86 23.11
CA ALA A 312 22.28 -6.59 24.52
C ALA A 312 20.80 -6.26 24.77
N SER A 313 20.11 -5.69 23.77
CA SER A 313 18.67 -5.38 23.76
C SER A 313 17.78 -6.56 23.37
N GLY A 314 18.32 -7.71 22.98
CA GLY A 314 17.55 -8.83 22.45
C GLY A 314 17.30 -8.81 20.93
N ASP A 315 17.47 -7.65 20.28
CA ASP A 315 17.25 -7.45 18.83
C ASP A 315 18.29 -6.47 18.27
N PRO A 316 18.96 -6.73 17.13
CA PRO A 316 18.87 -7.92 16.27
C PRO A 316 19.60 -9.16 16.81
N VAL A 317 19.30 -10.32 16.23
CA VAL A 317 20.02 -11.60 16.44
C VAL A 317 21.03 -11.79 15.30
N GLY A 318 22.24 -12.21 15.64
CA GLY A 318 23.32 -12.50 14.70
C GLY A 318 23.30 -13.94 14.23
N TYR A 319 23.04 -14.15 12.95
CA TYR A 319 22.97 -15.46 12.31
C TYR A 319 24.21 -15.72 11.44
N ARG A 320 24.85 -16.90 11.57
CA ARG A 320 25.93 -17.35 10.69
C ARG A 320 25.34 -17.98 9.43
N ILE A 321 25.62 -17.40 8.27
CA ILE A 321 25.21 -17.93 6.96
C ILE A 321 26.41 -17.79 6.02
N MET A 322 26.76 -18.86 5.31
CA MET A 322 27.88 -18.85 4.34
C MET A 322 29.22 -18.33 4.92
N GLY A 323 29.48 -18.56 6.21
CA GLY A 323 30.72 -18.12 6.87
C GLY A 323 30.72 -16.65 7.31
N THR A 324 29.65 -15.90 7.06
CA THR A 324 29.46 -14.52 7.52
C THR A 324 28.39 -14.45 8.61
N THR A 325 28.55 -13.53 9.55
CA THR A 325 27.53 -13.23 10.57
C THR A 325 26.70 -12.03 10.13
N ILE A 326 25.38 -12.19 10.14
CA ILE A 326 24.43 -11.18 9.69
C ILE A 326 23.45 -10.89 10.83
N GLY A 327 23.31 -9.62 11.19
CA GLY A 327 22.29 -9.18 12.13
C GLY A 327 20.93 -9.10 11.46
N ILE A 328 19.98 -9.93 11.87
CA ILE A 328 18.60 -9.93 11.37
C ILE A 328 17.67 -9.54 12.51
N ARG A 329 16.80 -8.56 12.27
CA ARG A 329 15.80 -8.13 13.26
C ARG A 329 14.74 -9.21 13.45
N LYS A 330 14.13 -9.27 14.63
CA LYS A 330 13.06 -10.24 14.94
C LYS A 330 11.92 -10.19 13.92
N SER A 331 11.43 -8.99 13.58
CA SER A 331 10.37 -8.80 12.57
C SER A 331 10.72 -9.36 11.19
N GLN A 332 12.01 -9.45 10.87
CA GLN A 332 12.50 -10.07 9.64
C GLN A 332 12.70 -11.58 9.79
N ALA A 333 13.24 -12.02 10.93
CA ALA A 333 13.48 -13.44 11.22
C ALA A 333 12.17 -14.24 11.36
N ASP A 334 11.09 -13.62 11.83
CA ASP A 334 9.74 -14.21 11.88
C ASP A 334 9.19 -14.55 10.48
N GLN A 335 9.74 -13.92 9.44
CA GLN A 335 9.34 -14.09 8.03
C GLN A 335 10.33 -14.96 7.22
N ILE A 336 11.31 -15.58 7.88
CA ILE A 336 12.23 -16.55 7.27
C ILE A 336 11.92 -17.92 7.85
N PHE A 337 11.67 -18.90 6.97
CA PHE A 337 11.28 -20.26 7.36
C PHE A 337 12.48 -21.19 7.37
N ILE A 338 12.52 -22.08 8.37
CA ILE A 338 13.57 -23.07 8.59
C ILE A 338 12.97 -24.47 8.79
N LYS A 339 13.81 -25.49 8.58
CA LYS A 339 13.52 -26.91 8.82
C LYS A 339 14.78 -27.59 9.38
N ASN A 340 14.66 -28.85 9.81
CA ASN A 340 15.80 -29.66 10.27
C ASN A 340 16.61 -28.97 11.39
N LYS A 341 15.94 -28.52 12.45
CA LYS A 341 16.59 -27.85 13.59
C LYS A 341 17.50 -28.85 14.32
N VAL A 342 18.76 -28.48 14.51
CA VAL A 342 19.79 -29.25 15.21
C VAL A 342 20.20 -28.48 16.46
N SER A 343 20.07 -29.13 17.62
CA SER A 343 20.52 -28.62 18.93
C SER A 343 22.00 -28.86 19.18
#